data_AF-A0A7S3J1S0-F1
#
_entry.id   AF-A0A7S3J1S0-F1
#
_cell.length_a   1.000
_cell.length_b   1.000
_cell.length_c   1.000
_cell.angle_alpha   90.00
_cell.angle_beta   90.00
_cell.angle_gamma   90.00
#
_symmetry.space_group_name_H-M   'P 1'
#
loop_
_entity.id
_entity.type
_entity.pdbx_description
1 polymer ?
#
loop_
_entity_poly.entity_id
_entity_poly.type
_entity_poly.pdbx_seq_one_letter_code
_entity_poly.pdbx_strand_id
1 'polypeptide(L)'
;GDRGINNMEPSSEASTYLTQLYLINSISKQKELFKPVTGNRVNFYICGPTVYDVSHLGHARAYMSFDTVRKVMRDYFGYDLHYCMNITDIDDKIIKKANESEGKDFREISRH
;
A
#
# COMPACT_ATOMS: atom_id res chain seq x y z
N GLY A 1 41.99 4.70 -40.52
CA GLY A 1 42.06 5.12 -39.11
C GLY A 1 40.69 4.93 -38.54
N ASP A 2 40.50 3.87 -37.76
CA ASP A 2 39.28 3.64 -37.01
C ASP A 2 39.70 3.09 -35.66
N ARG A 3 39.52 3.92 -34.62
CA ARG A 3 39.98 3.64 -33.26
C ARG A 3 38.79 3.15 -32.46
N GLY A 4 38.93 1.95 -31.89
CA GLY A 4 38.48 1.66 -30.53
C GLY A 4 37.00 1.35 -30.35
N ILE A 5 36.58 0.16 -30.77
CA ILE A 5 35.55 -0.56 -30.04
C ILE A 5 36.20 -1.11 -28.75
N ASN A 6 36.09 -0.36 -27.65
CA ASN A 6 36.52 -0.87 -26.35
C ASN A 6 35.56 -1.99 -25.92
N ASN A 7 36.10 -3.21 -25.94
CA ASN A 7 35.57 -4.38 -25.28
C ASN A 7 35.44 -4.09 -23.78
N MET A 8 34.21 -3.86 -23.30
CA MET A 8 33.90 -3.99 -21.88
C MET A 8 33.23 -5.34 -21.70
N GLU A 9 34.02 -6.37 -21.40
CA GLU A 9 33.45 -7.66 -21.01
C GLU A 9 32.70 -7.49 -19.68
N PRO A 10 31.44 -7.94 -19.58
CA PRO A 10 30.75 -7.96 -18.31
C PRO A 10 31.35 -9.09 -17.46
N SER A 11 32.02 -8.70 -16.38
CA SER A 11 32.47 -9.63 -15.33
C SER A 11 31.27 -10.35 -14.71
N SER A 12 31.35 -11.68 -14.69
CA SER A 12 30.58 -12.60 -13.84
C SER A 12 30.56 -12.07 -12.39
N GLU A 13 29.46 -12.06 -11.64
CA GLU A 13 28.61 -13.20 -11.28
C GLU A 13 27.20 -12.71 -10.87
N ALA A 14 26.16 -13.42 -11.35
CA ALA A 14 24.73 -13.34 -10.98
C ALA A 14 23.98 -11.99 -11.22
N SER A 15 23.86 -11.57 -12.48
CA SER A 15 22.77 -10.64 -12.85
C SER A 15 21.45 -11.41 -12.95
N THR A 16 20.83 -11.70 -11.80
CA THR A 16 19.42 -12.13 -11.79
C THR A 16 18.60 -11.02 -12.45
N TYR A 17 17.87 -11.33 -13.52
CA TYR A 17 16.95 -10.39 -14.18
C TYR A 17 15.81 -10.03 -13.22
N LEU A 18 16.06 -9.15 -12.25
CA LEU A 18 15.01 -8.62 -11.39
C LEU A 18 14.17 -7.68 -12.25
N THR A 19 12.97 -8.14 -12.58
CA THR A 19 11.95 -7.31 -13.23
C THR A 19 11.75 -6.06 -12.37
N GLN A 20 11.63 -4.89 -12.99
CA GLN A 20 11.36 -3.63 -12.26
C GLN A 20 9.90 -3.57 -11.77
N LEU A 21 9.65 -2.88 -10.66
CA LEU A 21 8.30 -2.68 -10.13
C LEU A 21 7.58 -1.54 -10.86
N TYR A 22 6.47 -1.84 -11.52
CA TYR A 22 5.57 -0.85 -12.11
C TYR A 22 4.23 -0.83 -11.37
N LEU A 23 3.73 0.36 -11.07
CA LEU A 23 2.42 0.57 -10.43
C LEU A 23 1.52 1.41 -11.35
N ILE A 24 0.21 1.19 -11.27
CA ILE A 24 -0.76 2.07 -11.92
C ILE A 24 -0.95 3.29 -11.01
N ASN A 25 -0.58 4.46 -11.50
CA ASN A 25 -0.81 5.73 -10.82
C ASN A 25 -2.21 6.23 -11.19
N SER A 26 -3.12 6.33 -10.22
CA SER A 26 -4.50 6.78 -10.47
C SER A 26 -4.60 8.24 -10.93
N ILE A 27 -3.60 9.09 -10.65
CA ILE A 27 -3.57 10.49 -11.07
C ILE A 27 -3.33 10.58 -12.58
N SER A 28 -2.29 9.89 -13.08
CA SER A 28 -1.95 9.88 -14.51
C SER A 28 -2.73 8.83 -15.31
N LYS A 29 -3.30 7.84 -14.61
CA LYS A 29 -3.94 6.63 -15.17
C LYS A 29 -2.98 5.77 -16.01
N GLN A 30 -1.68 5.87 -15.75
CA GLN A 30 -0.64 5.12 -16.48
C GLN A 30 0.09 4.15 -15.57
N LYS A 31 0.71 3.14 -16.19
CA LYS A 31 1.72 2.31 -15.51
C LYS A 31 3.04 3.08 -15.45
N GLU A 32 3.53 3.31 -14.25
CA GLU A 32 4.73 4.08 -13.99
C GLU A 32 5.74 3.24 -13.23
N LEU A 33 7.03 3.45 -13.53
CA LEU A 33 8.12 2.83 -12.78
C LEU A 33 8.08 3.36 -11.34
N PHE A 34 7.93 2.46 -10.38
CA PHE A 34 7.92 2.83 -8.98
C PHE A 34 9.34 3.22 -8.53
N LYS A 35 9.48 4.43 -7.99
CA LYS A 35 10.73 4.96 -7.45
C LYS A 35 10.45 5.52 -6.05
N PRO A 36 11.05 4.98 -4.98
CA PRO A 36 10.91 5.56 -3.65
C PRO A 36 11.45 6.99 -3.60
N VAL A 37 10.86 7.81 -2.73
CA VAL A 37 11.27 9.21 -2.56
C VAL A 37 12.64 9.31 -1.86
N THR A 38 12.97 8.36 -0.98
CA THR A 38 14.20 8.40 -0.18
C THR A 38 14.87 7.03 -0.13
N GLY A 39 15.90 6.84 -0.96
CA GLY A 39 16.69 5.62 -1.01
C GLY A 39 15.81 4.38 -1.23
N ASN A 40 15.93 3.40 -0.33
CA ASN A 40 15.13 2.17 -0.37
C ASN A 40 13.88 2.21 0.53
N ARG A 41 13.62 3.33 1.22
CA ARG A 41 12.50 3.46 2.15
C ARG A 41 11.22 3.87 1.42
N VAL A 42 10.15 3.14 1.67
CA VAL A 42 8.81 3.39 1.14
C VAL A 42 7.85 3.69 2.29
N ASN A 43 7.24 4.87 2.27
CA ASN A 43 6.10 5.16 3.14
C ASN A 43 4.83 4.68 2.44
N PHE A 44 4.12 3.73 3.05
CA PHE A 44 2.94 3.07 2.46
C PHE A 44 1.73 3.31 3.35
N TYR A 45 0.76 4.06 2.85
CA TYR A 45 -0.48 4.36 3.56
C TYR A 45 -1.68 3.72 2.88
N ILE A 46 -2.59 3.13 3.67
CA ILE A 46 -3.91 2.74 3.21
C ILE A 46 -4.99 3.29 4.13
N CYS A 47 -6.13 3.66 3.58
CA CYS A 47 -7.31 4.00 4.37
C CYS A 47 -7.82 2.73 5.06
N GLY A 48 -7.95 2.77 6.38
CA GLY A 48 -8.54 1.68 7.15
C GLY A 48 -10.06 1.80 7.31
N PRO A 49 -10.67 0.96 8.16
CA PRO A 49 -12.12 0.83 8.23
C PRO A 49 -12.77 1.99 8.99
N THR A 50 -14.03 2.27 8.67
CA THR A 50 -14.93 3.03 9.55
C THR A 50 -15.69 2.05 10.44
N VAL A 51 -15.53 2.15 11.76
CA VAL A 51 -15.99 1.14 12.75
C VAL A 51 -17.48 1.23 13.10
N TYR A 52 -18.35 1.66 12.18
CA TYR A 52 -19.79 1.77 12.45
C TYR A 52 -20.57 0.47 12.21
N ASP A 53 -19.98 -0.52 11.54
CA ASP A 53 -20.63 -1.78 11.19
C ASP A 53 -19.63 -2.94 11.10
N VAL A 54 -20.15 -4.17 11.15
CA VAL A 54 -19.32 -5.37 11.06
C VAL A 54 -18.50 -5.38 9.77
N SER A 55 -17.22 -5.77 9.88
CA SER A 55 -16.35 -5.93 8.72
C SER A 55 -16.95 -6.98 7.77
N HIS A 56 -17.37 -6.54 6.58
CA HIS A 56 -17.93 -7.41 5.54
C HIS A 56 -16.86 -7.77 4.50
N LEU A 57 -17.17 -8.74 3.64
CA LEU A 57 -16.24 -9.31 2.64
C LEU A 57 -15.61 -8.24 1.72
N GLY A 58 -16.31 -7.12 1.48
CA GLY A 58 -15.80 -5.98 0.72
C GLY A 58 -14.54 -5.36 1.34
N HIS A 59 -14.54 -5.14 2.66
CA HIS A 59 -13.35 -4.65 3.38
C HIS A 59 -12.22 -5.68 3.37
N ALA A 60 -12.56 -6.95 3.60
CA ALA A 60 -11.57 -8.04 3.59
C ALA A 60 -10.84 -8.12 2.23
N ARG A 61 -11.56 -8.01 1.11
CA ARG A 61 -10.97 -8.02 -0.23
C ARG A 61 -9.94 -6.90 -0.42
N ALA A 62 -10.26 -5.68 0.02
CA ALA A 62 -9.37 -4.54 -0.11
C ALA A 62 -8.09 -4.74 0.71
N TYR A 63 -8.22 -5.14 1.98
CA TYR A 63 -7.06 -5.34 2.86
C TYR A 63 -6.17 -6.50 2.41
N MET A 64 -6.76 -7.61 1.94
CA MET A 64 -5.99 -8.72 1.37
C MET A 64 -5.21 -8.30 0.12
N SER A 65 -5.82 -7.47 -0.74
CA SER A 65 -5.17 -6.98 -1.94
C SER A 65 -3.96 -6.10 -1.59
N PHE A 66 -4.12 -5.17 -0.65
CA PHE A 66 -3.03 -4.31 -0.21
C PHE A 66 -1.95 -5.06 0.59
N ASP A 67 -2.31 -6.05 1.39
CA ASP A 67 -1.33 -6.90 2.09
C ASP A 67 -0.48 -7.72 1.10
N THR A 68 -1.10 -8.23 0.02
CA THR A 68 -0.37 -8.92 -1.04
C THR A 68 0.64 -7.99 -1.72
N VAL A 69 0.24 -6.77 -2.09
CA VAL A 69 1.15 -5.77 -2.67
C VAL A 69 2.29 -5.45 -1.71
N ARG A 70 1.98 -5.19 -0.44
CA ARG A 70 2.98 -4.88 0.60
C ARG A 70 3.99 -6.02 0.78
N LYS A 71 3.53 -7.27 0.81
CA LYS A 71 4.41 -8.46 0.91
C LYS A 71 5.29 -8.59 -0.31
N VAL A 72 4.76 -8.44 -1.52
CA VAL A 72 5.56 -8.48 -2.75
C VAL A 72 6.63 -7.38 -2.75
N MET A 73 6.27 -6.15 -2.39
CA MET A 73 7.21 -5.03 -2.30
C MET A 73 8.32 -5.26 -1.27
N ARG A 74 8.00 -5.82 -0.10
CA ARG A 74 9.00 -6.09 0.95
C ARG A 74 9.85 -7.32 0.63
N ASP A 75 9.20 -8.45 0.34
CA ASP A 75 9.82 -9.78 0.34
C ASP A 75 10.46 -10.12 -1.01
N TYR A 76 9.86 -9.69 -2.13
CA TYR A 76 10.41 -9.95 -3.47
C TYR A 76 11.30 -8.80 -3.96
N PHE A 77 10.87 -7.54 -3.78
CA PHE A 77 11.63 -6.37 -4.22
C PHE A 77 12.58 -5.79 -3.17
N GLY A 78 12.49 -6.21 -1.90
CA GLY A 78 13.45 -5.81 -0.86
C GLY A 78 13.30 -4.38 -0.33
N TYR A 79 12.15 -3.71 -0.51
CA TYR A 79 11.94 -2.35 0.00
C TYR A 79 11.81 -2.30 1.54
N ASP A 80 12.40 -1.26 2.17
CA ASP A 80 12.14 -0.92 3.58
C ASP A 80 10.78 -0.21 3.69
N LEU A 81 9.74 -0.98 3.98
CA LEU A 81 8.36 -0.50 4.03
C LEU A 81 7.97 -0.01 5.42
N HIS A 82 7.73 1.30 5.54
CA HIS A 82 7.03 1.89 6.67
C HIS A 82 5.54 1.98 6.35
N TYR A 83 4.77 1.05 6.92
CA TYR A 83 3.34 0.88 6.66
C TYR A 83 2.48 1.55 7.74
N CYS A 84 1.49 2.34 7.32
CA CYS A 84 0.52 2.99 8.21
C CYS A 84 -0.90 2.81 7.68
N MET A 85 -1.85 2.63 8.60
CA MET A 85 -3.27 2.55 8.32
C MET A 85 -4.03 3.25 9.44
N ASN A 86 -4.97 4.12 9.09
CA ASN A 86 -5.83 4.80 10.06
C ASN A 86 -7.01 3.91 10.47
N ILE A 87 -7.68 4.27 11.56
CA ILE A 87 -9.00 3.75 11.91
C ILE A 87 -9.92 4.97 12.00
N THR A 88 -11.06 4.94 11.31
CA THR A 88 -12.04 6.04 11.38
C THR A 88 -13.08 5.69 12.44
N ASP A 89 -12.90 6.26 13.63
CA ASP A 89 -13.74 6.06 14.83
C ASP A 89 -14.82 7.15 15.02
N ILE A 90 -14.79 8.20 14.21
CA ILE A 90 -15.78 9.29 14.21
C ILE A 90 -16.12 9.66 12.75
N ASP A 91 -17.40 9.48 12.37
CA ASP A 91 -17.97 9.78 11.05
C ASP A 91 -19.46 10.14 11.24
N ASP A 92 -20.06 10.93 10.36
CA ASP A 92 -21.47 11.38 10.44
C ASP A 92 -22.44 10.19 10.50
N LYS A 93 -22.06 9.06 9.88
CA LYS A 93 -22.80 7.80 9.95
C LYS A 93 -22.80 7.17 11.34
N ILE A 94 -21.73 7.35 12.12
CA ILE A 94 -21.64 6.90 13.52
C ILE A 94 -22.59 7.73 14.38
N ILE A 95 -22.62 9.05 14.18
CA ILE A 95 -23.53 9.96 14.91
C ILE A 95 -24.99 9.62 14.62
N LYS A 96 -25.34 9.35 13.35
CA LYS A 96 -26.70 8.96 12.98
C LYS A 96 -27.11 7.62 13.60
N LYS A 97 -26.24 6.61 13.56
CA LYS A 97 -26.49 5.29 14.18
C LYS A 97 -26.60 5.38 15.71
N ALA A 98 -25.81 6.22 16.37
CA ALA A 98 -25.92 6.48 17.81
C ALA A 98 -27.28 7.07 18.19
N ASN A 99 -27.78 8.02 17.39
CA ASN A 99 -29.10 8.63 17.61
C ASN A 99 -30.27 7.66 17.31
N GLU A 100 -30.09 6.72 16.37
CA GLU A 100 -31.09 5.70 16.03
C GLU A 100 -31.13 4.52 17.04
N SER A 101 -30.09 4.32 17.86
CA SER A 101 -29.91 3.14 18.73
C SER A 101 -30.21 3.38 20.23
N GLU A 102 -31.20 4.20 20.57
CA GLU A 102 -31.64 4.48 21.96
C GLU A 102 -30.58 5.17 22.86
N GLY A 103 -29.90 6.22 22.37
CA GLY A 103 -29.19 7.16 23.26
C GLY A 103 -27.89 6.66 23.91
N LYS A 104 -27.23 5.66 23.29
CA LYS A 104 -25.89 5.22 23.72
C LYS A 104 -24.79 6.18 23.21
N ASP A 105 -23.79 6.45 24.05
CA ASP A 105 -22.66 7.34 23.71
C ASP A 105 -21.87 6.77 22.52
N PHE A 106 -21.44 7.62 21.57
CA PHE A 106 -20.74 7.19 20.35
C PHE A 106 -19.46 6.38 20.65
N ARG A 107 -18.85 6.59 21.82
CA ARG A 107 -17.66 5.85 22.25
C ARG A 107 -17.96 4.38 22.57
N GLU A 108 -19.20 4.02 22.88
CA GLU A 108 -19.59 2.64 23.12
C GLU A 108 -19.75 1.87 21.79
N ILE A 109 -20.17 2.55 20.72
CA ILE A 109 -20.37 1.94 19.40
C ILE A 109 -19.04 1.69 18.68
N SER A 110 -18.05 2.57 18.88
CA SER A 110 -16.73 2.48 18.24
C SER A 110 -15.79 1.42 18.85
N ARG A 111 -16.13 0.80 19.99
CA ARG A 111 -15.24 -0.09 20.77
C ARG A 111 -15.52 -1.59 20.59
N HIS A 112 -16.43 -1.98 19.71
CA HIS A 112 -16.73 -3.38 19.37
C HIS A 112 -16.66 -3.60 17.86
#